data_AF-Q3HYJ6-F1
#
_entry.id   AF-Q3HYJ6-F1
#
_cell.length_a   1.000
_cell.length_b   1.000
_cell.length_c   1.000
_cell.angle_alpha   90.00
_cell.angle_beta   90.00
_cell.angle_gamma   90.00
#
_symmetry.space_group_name_H-M   'P 1'
#
loop_
_entity.id
_entity.type
_entity.pdbx_description
1 polymer ?
#
loop_
_entity_poly.entity_id
_entity_poly.type
_entity_poly.pdbx_seq_one_letter_code
_entity_poly.pdbx_strand_id
1 'polypeptide(L)'
;ASQYAGWAVKPEGYFAMGSGPLRAIARVEEPLYARLGYGEPASGRGVLVLKTRASPGPAVAAWLAAKSGVSTDRLTLLAAPTATPAAGVQISARVVETAMHKLLELGFDVTKVRTGFGTAPIAPVAQSDLRATGRTNDCILYGGFVHLTVEAEDDDLAALVPKVPSSASRDYGTPFYDVFKRYDGDFYKIDP
;
A
#
# COMPACT_ATOMS: atom_id res chain seq x y z
N ALA A 1 7.17 3.02 5.76
CA ALA A 1 8.45 2.62 5.12
C ALA A 1 8.44 1.26 4.40
N SER A 2 7.53 0.32 4.70
CA SER A 2 7.54 -1.03 4.10
C SER A 2 6.22 -1.40 3.41
N GLN A 3 5.10 -1.46 4.15
CA GLN A 3 3.84 -2.03 3.68
C GLN A 3 3.23 -1.33 2.45
N TYR A 4 3.23 0.01 2.38
CA TYR A 4 2.65 0.76 1.25
C TYR A 4 3.06 0.20 -0.12
N ALA A 5 2.09 0.02 -1.01
CA ALA A 5 2.30 -0.52 -2.35
C ALA A 5 2.69 0.61 -3.33
N GLY A 6 3.72 1.38 -3.00
CA GLY A 6 4.13 2.57 -3.75
C GLY A 6 5.06 2.30 -4.94
N TRP A 7 5.64 1.11 -5.04
CA TRP A 7 6.64 0.83 -6.07
C TRP A 7 6.01 0.13 -7.28
N ALA A 8 5.83 0.85 -8.38
CA ALA A 8 5.51 0.26 -9.67
C ALA A 8 6.72 -0.51 -10.24
N VAL A 9 6.68 -1.85 -10.21
CA VAL A 9 7.71 -2.74 -10.76
C VAL A 9 7.40 -3.00 -12.23
N LYS A 10 8.23 -2.43 -13.12
CA LYS A 10 7.95 -2.37 -14.56
C LYS A 10 9.17 -2.60 -15.49
N PRO A 11 9.91 -3.71 -15.35
CA PRO A 11 10.83 -4.14 -16.41
C PRO A 11 10.02 -4.55 -17.66
N GLU A 12 10.70 -4.68 -18.80
CA GLU A 12 10.07 -4.96 -20.09
C GLU A 12 9.11 -6.17 -20.03
N GLY A 13 7.88 -5.98 -20.49
CA GLY A 13 6.84 -7.02 -20.52
C GLY A 13 6.25 -7.43 -19.15
N TYR A 14 6.60 -6.74 -18.06
CA TYR A 14 6.13 -7.06 -16.72
C TYR A 14 5.55 -5.85 -15.99
N PHE A 15 4.49 -6.04 -15.23
CA PHE A 15 3.94 -5.02 -14.34
C PHE A 15 3.42 -5.64 -13.04
N ALA A 16 3.79 -5.06 -11.91
CA ALA A 16 3.22 -5.37 -10.61
C ALA A 16 3.37 -4.19 -9.65
N MET A 17 2.42 -4.04 -8.73
CA MET A 17 2.61 -3.16 -7.58
C MET A 17 3.41 -3.90 -6.50
N GLY A 18 4.54 -3.30 -6.11
CA GLY A 18 5.47 -3.81 -5.10
C GLY A 18 5.25 -3.16 -3.74
N SER A 19 5.25 -4.00 -2.71
CA SER A 19 5.20 -3.62 -1.30
C SER A 19 6.23 -4.41 -0.49
N GLY A 20 6.61 -3.94 0.69
CA GLY A 20 7.52 -4.65 1.58
C GLY A 20 8.88 -3.98 1.77
N PRO A 21 9.75 -4.60 2.57
CA PRO A 21 10.93 -3.95 3.15
C PRO A 21 12.01 -3.59 2.12
N LEU A 22 12.08 -4.27 0.97
CA LEU A 22 13.02 -3.88 -0.11
C LEU A 22 12.85 -2.42 -0.54
N ARG A 23 11.64 -1.86 -0.40
CA ARG A 23 11.38 -0.45 -0.69
C ARG A 23 12.20 0.50 0.21
N ALA A 24 12.42 0.13 1.48
CA ALA A 24 13.23 0.95 2.41
C ALA A 24 14.74 0.94 2.06
N ILE A 25 15.20 -0.06 1.31
CA ILE A 25 16.56 -0.13 0.78
C ILE A 25 16.64 0.68 -0.52
N ALA A 26 15.76 0.36 -1.48
CA ALA A 26 15.78 0.95 -2.83
C ALA A 26 15.37 2.43 -2.86
N ARG A 27 14.45 2.84 -1.98
CA ARG A 27 13.96 4.21 -1.81
C ARG A 27 13.56 4.91 -3.10
N VAL A 28 12.92 4.18 -4.01
CA VAL A 28 12.49 4.69 -5.33
C VAL A 28 11.48 5.83 -5.17
N GLU A 29 10.63 5.79 -4.14
CA GLU A 29 9.73 6.88 -3.78
C GLU A 29 10.46 7.95 -2.94
N GLU A 30 11.46 8.62 -3.52
CA GLU A 30 12.36 9.54 -2.82
C GLU A 30 11.65 10.56 -1.91
N PRO A 31 10.55 11.25 -2.34
CA PRO A 31 9.87 12.22 -1.48
C PRO A 31 9.27 11.59 -0.22
N LEU A 32 8.75 10.35 -0.32
CA LEU A 32 8.20 9.63 0.82
C LEU A 32 9.32 9.30 1.82
N TYR A 33 10.43 8.74 1.36
CA TYR A 33 11.53 8.36 2.25
C TYR A 33 12.24 9.56 2.87
N ALA A 34 12.31 10.69 2.14
CA ALA A 34 12.78 11.96 2.68
C ALA A 34 11.85 12.47 3.81
N ARG A 35 10.52 12.47 3.60
CA ARG A 35 9.55 12.86 4.65
C ARG A 35 9.60 11.95 5.86
N LEU A 36 9.82 10.65 5.68
CA LEU A 36 9.93 9.68 6.78
C LEU A 36 11.28 9.74 7.51
N GLY A 37 12.30 10.38 6.94
CA GLY A 37 13.66 10.36 7.49
C GLY A 37 14.22 8.94 7.65
N TYR A 38 13.81 7.99 6.82
CA TYR A 38 14.07 6.56 7.01
C TYR A 38 14.70 5.91 5.78
N GLY A 39 15.63 4.98 6.01
CA GLY A 39 16.22 4.16 4.97
C GLY A 39 17.03 3.01 5.57
N GLU A 40 17.12 1.91 4.83
CA GLU A 40 17.90 0.74 5.21
C GLU A 40 19.11 0.55 4.27
N PRO A 41 20.26 0.09 4.78
CA PRO A 41 21.40 -0.21 3.94
C PRO A 41 21.18 -1.49 3.11
N ALA A 42 21.80 -1.55 1.94
CA ALA A 42 21.79 -2.74 1.07
C ALA A 42 22.70 -3.89 1.57
N SER A 43 22.99 -3.95 2.88
CA SER A 43 23.88 -4.96 3.48
C SER A 43 23.16 -6.28 3.79
N GLY A 44 21.82 -6.27 3.80
CA GLY A 44 20.94 -7.38 4.21
C GLY A 44 20.32 -8.17 3.05
N ARG A 45 19.28 -8.95 3.36
CA ARG A 45 18.41 -9.60 2.36
C ARG A 45 17.32 -8.64 1.94
N GLY A 46 16.91 -8.70 0.68
CA GLY A 46 15.81 -7.92 0.14
C GLY A 46 14.53 -8.74 0.06
N VAL A 47 13.42 -8.24 0.60
CA VAL A 47 12.11 -8.90 0.47
C VAL A 47 11.10 -7.97 -0.15
N LEU A 48 10.44 -8.42 -1.22
CA LEU A 48 9.38 -7.67 -1.89
C LEU A 48 8.18 -8.56 -2.17
N VAL A 49 6.99 -8.02 -1.93
CA VAL A 49 5.69 -8.64 -2.20
C VAL A 49 5.08 -7.98 -3.43
N LEU A 50 4.77 -8.78 -4.44
CA LEU A 50 4.26 -8.37 -5.75
C LEU A 50 2.80 -8.80 -5.89
N LYS A 51 1.92 -7.82 -6.12
CA LYS A 51 0.52 -8.09 -6.47
C LYS A 51 0.43 -8.44 -7.96
N THR A 52 0.47 -9.73 -8.31
CA THR A 52 0.57 -10.21 -9.70
C THR A 52 0.15 -11.67 -9.88
N ARG A 53 -0.25 -12.05 -11.10
CA ARG A 53 -0.34 -13.45 -11.57
C ARG A 53 0.94 -13.95 -12.23
N ALA A 54 1.72 -13.04 -12.79
CA ALA A 54 2.92 -13.38 -13.53
C ALA A 54 4.05 -13.72 -12.55
N SER A 55 4.74 -14.83 -12.79
CA SER A 55 5.92 -15.18 -12.01
C SER A 55 7.02 -14.14 -12.22
N PRO A 56 7.62 -13.58 -11.15
CA PRO A 56 8.77 -12.69 -11.30
C PRO A 56 9.99 -13.51 -11.71
N GLY A 57 10.32 -13.48 -13.01
CA GLY A 57 11.47 -14.19 -13.56
C GLY A 57 12.82 -13.50 -13.31
N PRO A 58 13.93 -14.07 -13.84
CA PRO A 58 15.28 -13.52 -13.65
C PRO A 58 15.44 -12.05 -14.07
N ALA A 59 14.76 -11.62 -15.14
CA ALA A 59 14.78 -10.23 -15.59
C ALA A 59 14.20 -9.26 -14.54
N VAL A 60 13.13 -9.67 -13.85
CA VAL A 60 12.52 -8.88 -12.77
C VAL A 60 13.47 -8.81 -11.58
N ALA A 61 14.08 -9.94 -11.20
CA ALA A 61 15.05 -9.98 -10.11
C ALA A 61 16.27 -9.09 -10.39
N ALA A 62 16.84 -9.16 -11.60
CA ALA A 62 17.97 -8.32 -12.00
C ALA A 62 17.62 -6.82 -11.98
N TRP A 63 16.41 -6.46 -12.45
CA TRP A 63 15.94 -5.08 -12.40
C TRP A 63 15.79 -4.56 -10.96
N LEU A 64 15.22 -5.37 -10.06
CA LEU A 64 15.10 -5.03 -8.65
C LEU A 64 16.46 -4.92 -7.96
N ALA A 65 17.39 -5.82 -8.29
CA ALA A 65 18.76 -5.78 -7.78
C ALA A 65 19.47 -4.48 -8.17
N ALA A 66 19.37 -4.07 -9.44
CA ALA A 66 19.96 -2.82 -9.91
C ALA A 66 19.39 -1.58 -9.21
N LYS A 67 18.10 -1.59 -8.84
CA LYS A 67 17.44 -0.48 -8.14
C LYS A 67 17.70 -0.47 -6.63
N SER A 68 17.93 -1.61 -6.02
CA SER A 68 18.09 -1.74 -4.57
C SER A 68 19.55 -1.86 -4.11
N GLY A 69 20.47 -2.23 -4.99
CA GLY A 69 21.83 -2.60 -4.63
C GLY A 69 21.96 -3.97 -3.96
N VAL A 70 20.86 -4.70 -3.79
CA VAL A 70 20.84 -6.06 -3.22
C VAL A 70 21.07 -7.08 -4.34
N SER A 71 22.00 -8.01 -4.14
CA SER A 71 22.28 -9.06 -5.13
C SER A 71 21.09 -10.01 -5.31
N THR A 72 20.94 -10.59 -6.51
CA THR A 72 19.77 -11.40 -6.88
C THR A 72 19.61 -12.66 -6.02
N ASP A 73 20.70 -13.27 -5.58
CA ASP A 73 20.73 -14.43 -4.65
C ASP A 73 20.25 -14.08 -3.23
N ARG A 74 20.15 -12.80 -2.92
CA ARG A 74 19.68 -12.26 -1.64
C ARG A 74 18.28 -11.64 -1.72
N LEU A 75 17.63 -11.71 -2.88
CA LEU A 75 16.26 -11.28 -3.07
C LEU A 75 15.28 -12.43 -2.79
N THR A 76 14.23 -12.13 -2.04
CA THR A 76 13.06 -13.00 -1.87
C THR A 76 11.83 -12.27 -2.38
N LEU A 77 11.21 -12.84 -3.41
CA LEU A 77 10.02 -12.26 -4.05
C LEU A 77 8.81 -13.13 -3.71
N LEU A 78 7.82 -12.53 -3.07
CA LEU A 78 6.52 -13.15 -2.85
C LEU A 78 5.57 -12.61 -3.91
N ALA A 79 4.78 -13.47 -4.54
CA ALA A 79 3.82 -13.07 -5.56
C ALA A 79 2.44 -13.66 -5.26
N ALA A 80 1.41 -12.82 -5.27
CA ALA A 80 0.03 -13.28 -5.11
C ALA A 80 -0.92 -12.42 -5.96
N PRO A 81 -1.82 -13.05 -6.74
CA PRO A 81 -2.86 -12.32 -7.44
C PRO A 81 -4.00 -11.93 -6.52
N THR A 82 -4.73 -10.88 -6.89
CA THR A 82 -5.71 -10.23 -6.01
C THR A 82 -6.88 -11.15 -5.66
N ALA A 83 -7.34 -11.99 -6.59
CA ALA A 83 -8.39 -12.97 -6.35
C ALA A 83 -7.85 -14.25 -5.69
N THR A 84 -7.24 -14.12 -4.50
CA THR A 84 -6.76 -15.25 -3.68
C THR A 84 -6.96 -14.98 -2.19
N PRO A 85 -7.02 -16.02 -1.33
CA PRO A 85 -7.07 -15.84 0.12
C PRO A 85 -5.89 -15.02 0.66
N ALA A 86 -4.68 -15.27 0.15
CA ALA A 86 -3.47 -14.55 0.55
C ALA A 86 -3.59 -13.04 0.26
N ALA A 87 -4.12 -12.66 -0.91
CA ALA A 87 -4.38 -11.27 -1.23
C ALA A 87 -5.49 -10.64 -0.38
N GLY A 88 -6.57 -11.39 -0.10
CA GLY A 88 -7.62 -10.94 0.82
C GLY A 88 -7.08 -10.61 2.21
N VAL A 89 -6.25 -11.48 2.78
CA VAL A 89 -5.58 -11.27 4.07
C VAL A 89 -4.65 -10.06 4.01
N GLN A 90 -3.69 -10.05 3.07
CA GLN A 90 -2.66 -9.01 3.06
C GLN A 90 -3.20 -7.61 2.73
N ILE A 91 -4.27 -7.52 1.93
CA ILE A 91 -4.90 -6.22 1.65
C ILE A 91 -5.66 -5.74 2.88
N SER A 92 -6.49 -6.58 3.51
CA SER A 92 -7.22 -6.19 4.72
C SER A 92 -6.27 -5.81 5.87
N ALA A 93 -5.11 -6.47 5.97
CA ALA A 93 -4.05 -6.13 6.91
C ALA A 93 -3.40 -4.75 6.69
N ARG A 94 -3.74 -4.04 5.61
CA ARG A 94 -3.30 -2.65 5.35
C ARG A 94 -4.18 -1.60 6.00
N VAL A 95 -5.21 -1.97 6.75
CA VAL A 95 -6.15 -1.00 7.35
C VAL A 95 -5.43 0.15 8.08
N VAL A 96 -4.41 -0.14 8.89
CA VAL A 96 -3.59 0.90 9.55
C VAL A 96 -2.77 1.70 8.54
N GLU A 97 -2.17 1.03 7.56
CA GLU A 97 -1.38 1.69 6.50
C GLU A 97 -2.22 2.67 5.67
N THR A 98 -3.47 2.36 5.37
CA THR A 98 -4.35 3.30 4.65
C THR A 98 -4.65 4.56 5.46
N ALA A 99 -4.86 4.44 6.77
CA ALA A 99 -5.00 5.62 7.64
C ALA A 99 -3.71 6.43 7.70
N MET A 100 -2.55 5.76 7.83
CA MET A 100 -1.24 6.42 7.80
C MET A 100 -0.97 7.13 6.47
N HIS A 101 -1.36 6.53 5.35
CA HIS A 101 -1.21 7.13 4.04
C HIS A 101 -2.13 8.35 3.88
N LYS A 102 -3.40 8.25 4.29
CA LYS A 102 -4.33 9.38 4.27
C LYS A 102 -3.84 10.56 5.11
N LEU A 103 -3.28 10.31 6.31
CA LEU A 103 -2.65 11.35 7.13
C LEU A 103 -1.51 12.04 6.37
N LEU A 104 -0.65 11.28 5.69
CA LEU A 104 0.46 11.80 4.90
C LEU A 104 -0.02 12.71 3.75
N GLU A 105 -1.08 12.32 3.05
CA GLU A 105 -1.71 13.07 1.95
C GLU A 105 -2.43 14.34 2.44
N LEU A 106 -3.02 14.28 3.65
CA LEU A 106 -3.58 15.46 4.33
C LEU A 106 -2.50 16.40 4.90
N GLY A 107 -1.22 16.10 4.68
CA GLY A 107 -0.09 16.92 5.11
C GLY A 107 0.32 16.74 6.57
N PHE A 108 -0.27 15.78 7.29
CA PHE A 108 0.12 15.49 8.67
C PHE A 108 1.52 14.85 8.72
N ASP A 109 2.29 15.21 9.74
CA ASP A 109 3.56 14.59 10.04
C ASP A 109 3.34 13.21 10.69
N VAL A 110 3.37 12.18 9.85
CA VAL A 110 3.17 10.79 10.28
C VAL A 110 4.25 10.27 11.24
N THR A 111 5.36 10.98 11.43
CA THR A 111 6.38 10.61 12.44
C THR A 111 5.90 10.88 13.87
N LYS A 112 4.84 11.68 14.04
CA LYS A 112 4.15 11.93 15.31
C LYS A 112 3.21 10.77 15.74
N VAL A 113 2.94 9.81 14.86
CA VAL A 113 2.15 8.63 15.22
C VAL A 113 3.04 7.64 15.99
N ARG A 114 2.68 7.37 17.25
CA ARG A 114 3.44 6.50 18.16
C ARG A 114 3.06 5.03 18.03
N THR A 115 1.76 4.76 17.91
CA THR A 115 1.24 3.40 17.73
C THR A 115 0.01 3.42 16.83
N GLY A 116 -0.26 2.26 16.21
CA GLY A 116 -1.46 2.05 15.43
C GLY A 116 -1.95 0.62 15.60
N PHE A 117 -3.26 0.47 15.78
CA PHE A 117 -3.97 -0.80 15.79
C PHE A 117 -5.15 -0.69 14.85
N GLY A 118 -5.52 -1.77 14.17
CA GLY A 118 -6.71 -1.76 13.34
C GLY A 118 -7.20 -3.15 12.97
N THR A 119 -8.47 -3.18 12.55
CA THR A 119 -9.15 -4.40 12.11
C THR A 119 -9.91 -4.11 10.83
N ALA A 120 -9.97 -5.09 9.94
CA ALA A 120 -10.80 -5.05 8.74
C ALA A 120 -11.26 -6.49 8.42
N PRO A 121 -12.47 -6.69 7.90
CA PRO A 121 -12.94 -7.99 7.45
C PRO A 121 -12.09 -8.50 6.28
N ILE A 122 -12.01 -9.82 6.12
CA ILE A 122 -11.34 -10.44 4.97
C ILE A 122 -12.38 -10.68 3.87
N ALA A 123 -12.14 -10.10 2.69
CA ALA A 123 -13.03 -10.28 1.55
C ALA A 123 -13.10 -11.76 1.10
N PRO A 124 -14.30 -12.27 0.75
CA PRO A 124 -14.43 -13.52 0.01
C PRO A 124 -13.70 -13.42 -1.34
N VAL A 125 -13.03 -14.51 -1.73
CA VAL A 125 -12.33 -14.59 -3.02
C VAL A 125 -13.30 -14.30 -4.17
N ALA A 126 -12.94 -13.35 -5.03
CA ALA A 126 -13.75 -12.96 -6.18
C ALA A 126 -13.44 -13.82 -7.42
N GLN A 127 -14.28 -13.72 -8.44
CA GLN A 127 -14.11 -14.45 -9.70
C GLN A 127 -12.98 -13.89 -10.58
N SER A 128 -12.55 -12.65 -10.37
CA SER A 128 -11.46 -12.00 -11.12
C SER A 128 -10.68 -11.01 -10.25
N ASP A 129 -9.44 -10.69 -10.64
CA ASP A 129 -8.59 -9.76 -9.87
C ASP A 129 -9.17 -8.34 -9.82
N LEU A 130 -9.87 -7.91 -10.88
CA LEU A 130 -10.54 -6.61 -10.90
C LEU A 130 -11.69 -6.55 -9.90
N ARG A 131 -12.53 -7.60 -9.84
CA ARG A 131 -13.60 -7.71 -8.82
C ARG A 131 -13.02 -7.87 -7.42
N ALA A 132 -11.94 -8.63 -7.27
CA ALA A 132 -11.25 -8.77 -6.00
C ALA A 132 -10.69 -7.42 -5.52
N THR A 133 -10.10 -6.63 -6.41
CA THR A 133 -9.60 -5.28 -6.10
C THR A 133 -10.69 -4.41 -5.48
N GLY A 134 -11.90 -4.41 -6.05
CA GLY A 134 -13.05 -3.73 -5.44
C GLY A 134 -13.33 -4.24 -4.02
N ARG A 135 -13.65 -5.54 -3.90
CA ARG A 135 -14.06 -6.13 -2.62
C ARG A 135 -13.03 -5.97 -1.50
N THR A 136 -11.75 -6.15 -1.81
CA THR A 136 -10.69 -6.04 -0.80
C THR A 136 -10.46 -4.61 -0.34
N ASN A 137 -10.63 -3.62 -1.22
CA ASN A 137 -10.58 -2.21 -0.81
C ASN A 137 -11.84 -1.84 0.00
N ASP A 138 -13.02 -2.33 -0.41
CA ASP A 138 -14.27 -2.11 0.32
C ASP A 138 -14.21 -2.63 1.76
N CYS A 139 -13.50 -3.75 2.00
CA CYS A 139 -13.25 -4.23 3.36
C CYS A 139 -12.55 -3.21 4.25
N ILE A 140 -11.62 -2.42 3.71
CA ILE A 140 -10.94 -1.35 4.45
C ILE A 140 -11.83 -0.11 4.51
N LEU A 141 -12.34 0.34 3.37
CA LEU A 141 -13.08 1.60 3.24
C LEU A 141 -14.39 1.61 4.03
N TYR A 142 -15.09 0.47 4.10
CA TYR A 142 -16.42 0.37 4.71
C TYR A 142 -16.45 -0.53 5.95
N GLY A 143 -15.43 -1.35 6.17
CA GLY A 143 -15.34 -2.28 7.31
C GLY A 143 -14.08 -2.09 8.17
N GLY A 144 -13.22 -1.14 7.82
CA GLY A 144 -11.99 -0.87 8.55
C GLY A 144 -12.23 -0.02 9.80
N PHE A 145 -11.57 -0.42 10.89
CA PHE A 145 -11.47 0.38 12.11
C PHE A 145 -10.00 0.54 12.45
N VAL A 146 -9.58 1.77 12.79
CA VAL A 146 -8.19 2.09 13.16
C VAL A 146 -8.19 2.95 14.40
N HIS A 147 -7.32 2.60 15.34
CA HIS A 147 -6.94 3.41 16.48
C HIS A 147 -5.48 3.83 16.33
N LEU A 148 -5.21 5.14 16.36
CA LEU A 148 -3.88 5.70 16.32
C LEU A 148 -3.63 6.47 17.62
N THR A 149 -2.46 6.26 18.24
CA THR A 149 -1.97 7.12 19.31
C THR A 149 -0.96 8.09 18.70
N VAL A 150 -1.21 9.39 18.86
CA VAL A 150 -0.48 10.46 18.18
C VAL A 150 -0.02 11.52 19.18
N GLU A 151 1.11 12.15 18.87
CA GLU A 151 1.64 13.28 19.63
C GLU A 151 1.39 14.58 18.85
N ALA A 152 0.26 15.22 19.11
CA ALA A 152 -0.17 16.45 18.46
C ALA A 152 -1.15 17.22 19.36
N GLU A 153 -1.34 18.51 19.07
CA GLU A 153 -2.29 19.36 19.80
C GLU A 153 -3.74 19.03 19.42
N ASP A 154 -4.66 19.23 20.37
CA ASP A 154 -6.08 18.89 20.18
C ASP A 154 -6.73 19.66 19.02
N ASP A 155 -6.39 20.94 18.83
CA ASP A 155 -6.94 21.77 17.76
C ASP A 155 -6.51 21.28 16.36
N ASP A 156 -5.25 20.84 16.21
CA ASP A 156 -4.75 20.24 14.97
C ASP A 156 -5.51 18.95 14.64
N LEU A 157 -5.75 18.12 15.67
CA LEU A 157 -6.47 16.86 15.53
C LEU A 157 -7.96 17.07 15.24
N ALA A 158 -8.60 18.05 15.88
CA ALA A 158 -10.01 18.38 15.65
C ALA A 158 -10.28 18.76 14.19
N ALA A 159 -9.33 19.47 13.55
CA ALA A 159 -9.43 19.84 12.13
C ALA A 159 -9.07 18.69 11.18
N LEU A 160 -8.17 17.79 11.59
CA LEU A 160 -7.63 16.70 10.75
C LEU A 160 -8.52 15.46 10.77
N VAL A 161 -8.90 14.98 11.96
CA VAL A 161 -9.58 13.69 12.17
C VAL A 161 -10.85 13.53 11.33
N PRO A 162 -11.74 14.54 11.18
CA PRO A 162 -12.93 14.40 10.35
C PRO A 162 -12.66 14.14 8.87
N LYS A 163 -11.44 14.40 8.38
CA LYS A 163 -11.04 14.25 6.97
C LYS A 163 -10.37 12.90 6.68
N VAL A 164 -10.00 12.14 7.71
CA VAL A 164 -9.27 10.87 7.58
C VAL A 164 -10.18 9.71 7.14
N PRO A 165 -11.41 9.54 7.65
CA PRO A 165 -12.27 8.44 7.24
C PRO A 165 -12.62 8.49 5.75
N SER A 166 -12.84 7.32 5.16
CA SER A 166 -13.31 7.18 3.77
C SER A 166 -14.57 8.00 3.50
N SER A 167 -15.44 8.18 4.50
CA SER A 167 -16.68 8.96 4.42
C SER A 167 -16.49 10.46 4.20
N ALA A 168 -15.27 10.98 4.35
CA ALA A 168 -14.94 12.36 3.99
C ALA A 168 -14.75 12.56 2.48
N SER A 169 -14.56 11.47 1.72
CA SER A 169 -14.41 11.53 0.27
C SER A 169 -15.74 11.73 -0.44
N ARG A 170 -15.72 12.48 -1.55
CA ARG A 170 -16.87 12.64 -2.45
C ARG A 170 -17.29 11.33 -3.14
N ASP A 171 -16.39 10.35 -3.20
CA ASP A 171 -16.65 9.05 -3.85
C ASP A 171 -17.21 8.00 -2.87
N TYR A 172 -17.38 8.36 -1.58
CA TYR A 172 -17.93 7.47 -0.56
C TYR A 172 -19.36 7.01 -0.86
N GLY A 173 -19.67 5.78 -0.45
CA GLY A 173 -20.98 5.16 -0.62
C GLY A 173 -21.12 4.38 -1.94
N THR A 174 -20.10 4.40 -2.79
CA THR A 174 -20.03 3.60 -4.02
C THR A 174 -19.02 2.45 -3.84
N PRO A 175 -19.33 1.19 -4.21
CA PRO A 175 -18.36 0.11 -4.19
C PRO A 175 -17.09 0.46 -4.98
N PHE A 176 -15.92 0.14 -4.45
CA PHE A 176 -14.64 0.60 -5.00
C PHE A 176 -14.42 0.11 -6.44
N TYR A 177 -14.97 -1.04 -6.81
CA TYR A 177 -14.94 -1.50 -8.21
C TYR A 177 -15.58 -0.48 -9.18
N ASP A 178 -16.70 0.12 -8.80
CA ASP A 178 -17.42 1.08 -9.64
C ASP A 178 -16.74 2.45 -9.61
N VAL A 179 -16.15 2.85 -8.48
CA VAL A 179 -15.26 4.02 -8.40
C VAL A 179 -14.05 3.82 -9.31
N PHE A 180 -13.36 2.68 -9.22
CA PHE A 180 -12.19 2.36 -10.03
C PHE A 180 -12.50 2.40 -11.52
N LYS A 181 -13.68 1.91 -11.93
CA LYS A 181 -14.17 2.02 -13.30
C LYS A 181 -14.44 3.45 -13.75
N ARG A 182 -15.01 4.29 -12.89
CA ARG A 182 -15.30 5.71 -13.17
C ARG A 182 -14.04 6.49 -13.56
N TYR A 183 -12.88 6.06 -13.05
CA TYR A 183 -11.58 6.66 -13.31
C TYR A 183 -10.70 5.81 -14.24
N ASP A 184 -11.29 5.00 -15.11
CA ASP A 184 -10.61 4.19 -16.14
C ASP A 184 -9.55 3.21 -15.58
N GLY A 185 -9.70 2.78 -14.33
CA GLY A 185 -8.74 1.91 -13.66
C GLY A 185 -7.45 2.61 -13.24
N ASP A 186 -7.45 3.94 -13.16
CA ASP A 186 -6.31 4.72 -12.68
C ASP A 186 -6.47 5.10 -11.20
N PHE A 187 -5.70 4.44 -10.33
CA PHE A 187 -5.69 4.73 -8.89
C PHE A 187 -5.32 6.18 -8.59
N TYR A 188 -4.50 6.83 -9.42
CA TYR A 188 -4.00 8.18 -9.16
C TYR A 188 -5.01 9.29 -9.45
N LYS A 189 -6.14 8.94 -10.09
CA LYS A 189 -7.25 9.88 -10.35
C LYS A 189 -8.34 9.84 -9.29
N ILE A 190 -8.31 8.83 -8.41
CA ILE A 190 -9.24 8.69 -7.30
C ILE A 190 -8.81 9.65 -6.20
N ASP A 191 -9.77 10.27 -5.50
CA ASP A 191 -9.50 11.05 -4.30
C ASP A 191 -8.71 10.18 -3.29
N PRO A 192 -7.46 10.55 -2.96
CA PRO A 192 -6.54 9.70 -2.20
C PRO A 192 -6.93 9.55 -0.73
#